data_AF-A0A7X0GZX0-F1
#
_entry.id   AF-A0A7X0GZX0-F1
#
_cell.length_a   1.000
_cell.length_b   1.000
_cell.length_c   1.000
_cell.angle_alpha   90.00
_cell.angle_beta   90.00
_cell.angle_gamma   90.00
#
_symmetry.space_group_name_H-M   'P 1'
#
loop_
_entity.id
_entity.type
_entity.pdbx_description
1 polymer ?
#
loop_
_entity_poly.entity_id
_entity_poly.type
_entity_poly.pdbx_seq_one_letter_code
_entity_poly.pdbx_strand_id
1 'polypeptide(L)'
;MADVKLHPDWLAAIGGEFEQPYMAALKQFLADERAKGKTIFPRPRDWFAALDATPPQQVRVVILGQDPYHGPGQAHGLCFSVQPGVRTPPSLVNIYKELRSDLGIPPAPHGNLKHWAEQGVLLLNNCLTVESGMAASHQGKGWEKFTDAAVAAVAADPAPKVFILWGSHAQKKAANVTGLAAGSPHLVLRAPHPSPLSAHNGFFGSRPFSQTNEFLEAQGRGGIDWRLPDTVDAADA
;
A
#
# COMPACT_ATOMS: atom_id res chain seq x y z
N MET A 1 12.57 20.86 -14.63
CA MET A 1 11.41 20.10 -14.12
C MET A 1 11.37 20.35 -12.62
N ALA A 2 10.20 20.54 -12.00
CA ALA A 2 10.17 20.59 -10.53
C ALA A 2 10.66 19.23 -10.01
N ASP A 3 11.67 19.24 -9.13
CA ASP A 3 12.24 18.00 -8.58
C ASP A 3 11.15 17.15 -7.94
N VAL A 4 10.93 15.97 -8.50
CA VAL A 4 10.03 14.99 -7.91
C VAL A 4 10.73 14.50 -6.64
N LYS A 5 10.14 14.83 -5.48
CA LYS A 5 10.62 14.35 -4.20
C LYS A 5 10.17 12.90 -4.02
N LEU A 6 11.10 11.98 -4.24
CA LEU A 6 10.98 10.54 -4.06
C LEU A 6 12.35 10.03 -3.61
N HIS A 7 12.38 8.95 -2.81
CA HIS A 7 13.62 8.31 -2.39
C HIS A 7 14.57 8.05 -3.58
N PRO A 8 15.88 8.34 -3.48
CA PRO A 8 16.82 8.21 -4.60
C PRO A 8 16.83 6.82 -5.25
N ASP A 9 16.75 5.76 -4.45
CA ASP A 9 16.73 4.39 -4.98
C ASP A 9 15.44 4.08 -5.76
N TRP A 10 14.32 4.70 -5.39
CA TRP A 10 13.08 4.61 -6.17
C TRP A 10 13.16 5.46 -7.43
N LEU A 11 13.78 6.65 -7.39
CA LEU A 11 14.07 7.42 -8.60
C LEU A 11 14.98 6.64 -9.57
N ALA A 12 15.98 5.91 -9.06
CA ALA A 12 16.81 5.05 -9.88
C ALA A 12 16.02 3.89 -10.51
N ALA A 13 15.09 3.29 -9.76
CA ALA A 13 14.32 2.14 -10.22
C ALA A 13 13.18 2.49 -11.19
N ILE A 14 12.44 3.57 -10.93
CA ILE A 14 11.21 3.93 -11.64
C ILE A 14 11.15 5.40 -12.07
N GLY A 15 12.24 6.16 -11.96
CA GLY A 15 12.28 7.59 -12.30
C GLY A 15 11.92 7.88 -13.76
N GLY A 16 12.27 6.97 -14.68
CA GLY A 16 11.89 7.07 -16.10
C GLY A 16 10.38 7.08 -16.35
N GLU A 17 9.57 6.62 -15.39
CA GLU A 17 8.10 6.70 -15.47
C GLU A 17 7.60 8.15 -15.44
N PHE A 18 8.30 9.06 -14.76
CA PHE A 18 7.91 10.48 -14.68
C PHE A 18 8.05 11.23 -16.02
N GLU A 19 8.85 10.69 -16.94
CA GLU A 19 9.06 11.23 -18.28
C GLU A 19 8.02 10.72 -19.29
N GLN A 20 7.20 9.73 -18.90
CA GLN A 20 6.25 9.10 -19.79
C GLN A 20 5.03 9.99 -20.05
N PRO A 21 4.40 9.91 -21.25
CA PRO A 21 3.24 10.73 -21.60
C PRO A 21 2.06 10.61 -20.63
N TYR A 22 1.84 9.42 -20.05
CA TYR A 22 0.76 9.21 -19.10
C TYR A 22 0.98 9.98 -17.78
N MET A 23 2.23 10.17 -17.36
CA MET A 23 2.53 10.97 -16.17
C MET A 23 2.36 12.46 -16.44
N ALA A 24 2.71 12.94 -17.63
CA ALA A 24 2.40 14.31 -18.03
C ALA A 24 0.88 14.57 -18.01
N ALA A 25 0.09 13.63 -18.54
CA ALA A 25 -1.38 13.71 -18.53
C ALA A 25 -1.95 13.67 -17.10
N LEU A 26 -1.47 12.77 -16.24
CA LEU A 26 -1.88 12.69 -14.84
C LEU A 26 -1.54 13.98 -14.06
N LYS A 27 -0.34 14.54 -14.29
CA LYS A 27 0.07 15.81 -13.66
C LYS A 27 -0.86 16.96 -14.07
N GLN A 28 -1.20 17.06 -15.36
CA GLN A 28 -2.14 18.07 -15.85
C GLN A 28 -3.52 17.87 -15.25
N PHE A 29 -4.03 16.64 -15.24
CA PHE A 29 -5.32 16.30 -14.62
C PHE A 29 -5.38 16.76 -13.16
N LEU A 30 -4.38 16.43 -12.34
CA LEU A 30 -4.34 16.83 -10.94
C LEU A 30 -4.24 18.36 -10.75
N ALA A 31 -3.52 19.05 -11.65
CA ALA A 31 -3.47 20.51 -11.65
C ALA A 31 -4.84 21.13 -11.96
N ASP A 32 -5.56 20.60 -12.96
CA ASP A 32 -6.88 21.06 -13.37
C ASP A 32 -7.92 20.84 -12.27
N GLU A 33 -7.92 19.67 -11.64
CA GLU A 33 -8.84 19.37 -10.53
C GLU A 33 -8.63 20.33 -9.35
N ARG A 34 -7.37 20.63 -9.02
CA ARG A 34 -7.04 21.62 -7.98
C ARG A 34 -7.42 23.04 -8.40
N ALA A 35 -7.23 23.41 -9.67
CA ALA A 35 -7.64 24.72 -10.18
C ALA A 35 -9.16 24.92 -10.14
N LYS A 36 -9.94 23.83 -10.23
CA LYS A 36 -11.41 23.82 -10.02
C LYS A 36 -11.82 23.91 -8.54
N GLY A 37 -10.86 24.02 -7.62
CA GLY A 37 -11.11 24.09 -6.18
C GLY A 37 -11.41 22.74 -5.52
N LYS A 38 -11.15 21.62 -6.19
CA LYS A 38 -11.38 20.29 -5.60
C LYS A 38 -10.34 20.00 -4.53
N THR A 39 -10.81 19.39 -3.45
CA THR A 39 -9.93 18.87 -2.39
C THR A 39 -9.49 17.46 -2.77
N ILE A 40 -8.17 17.26 -2.90
CA ILE A 40 -7.55 15.99 -3.26
C ILE A 40 -6.78 15.44 -2.06
N PHE A 41 -6.98 14.15 -1.75
CA PHE A 41 -6.26 13.41 -0.72
C PHE A 41 -5.34 12.34 -1.31
N PRO A 42 -4.24 12.00 -0.61
CA PRO A 42 -3.69 12.73 0.52
C PRO A 42 -3.03 14.04 0.04
N ARG A 43 -2.38 14.81 0.92
CA ARG A 43 -1.68 16.04 0.52
C ARG A 43 -0.58 15.70 -0.49
N PRO A 44 -0.20 16.62 -1.40
CA PRO A 44 0.81 16.35 -2.43
C PRO A 44 2.14 15.78 -1.93
N ARG A 45 2.59 16.22 -0.75
CA ARG A 45 3.83 15.73 -0.13
C ARG A 45 3.75 14.27 0.34
N ASP A 46 2.54 13.73 0.49
CA ASP A 46 2.25 12.40 1.03
C ASP A 46 1.93 11.40 -0.11
N TRP A 47 1.92 11.81 -1.38
CA TRP A 47 1.54 10.92 -2.51
C TRP A 47 2.48 9.73 -2.68
N PHE A 48 3.77 9.91 -2.38
CA PHE A 48 4.80 8.87 -2.48
C PHE A 48 5.23 8.31 -1.12
N ALA A 49 4.50 8.62 -0.05
CA ALA A 49 4.91 8.29 1.32
C ALA A 49 5.16 6.79 1.55
N ALA A 50 4.40 5.90 0.90
CA ALA A 50 4.66 4.46 0.99
C ALA A 50 6.02 4.04 0.39
N LEU A 51 6.41 4.66 -0.74
CA LEU A 51 7.70 4.41 -1.39
C LEU A 51 8.84 5.01 -0.57
N ASP A 52 8.66 6.23 -0.05
CA ASP A 52 9.66 6.90 0.80
C ASP A 52 9.87 6.17 2.13
N ALA A 53 8.81 5.61 2.72
CA ALA A 53 8.89 4.84 3.95
C ALA A 53 9.52 3.45 3.75
N THR A 54 9.51 2.92 2.52
CA THR A 54 10.00 1.58 2.21
C THR A 54 10.88 1.59 0.96
N PRO A 55 12.19 1.85 1.09
CA PRO A 55 13.13 1.79 -0.04
C PRO A 55 13.08 0.42 -0.74
N PRO A 56 13.31 0.34 -2.07
CA PRO A 56 12.99 -0.85 -2.85
C PRO A 56 13.79 -2.10 -2.38
N GLN A 57 15.04 -1.92 -1.94
CA GLN A 57 15.90 -3.00 -1.43
C GLN A 57 15.48 -3.50 -0.04
N GLN A 58 14.73 -2.68 0.71
CA GLN A 58 14.22 -3.04 2.04
C GLN A 58 12.86 -3.73 1.98
N VAL A 59 12.21 -3.77 0.81
CA VAL A 59 10.91 -4.40 0.65
C VAL A 59 11.00 -5.91 0.92
N ARG A 60 10.21 -6.36 1.90
CA ARG A 60 10.00 -7.76 2.29
C ARG A 60 8.58 -8.22 1.98
N VAL A 61 7.62 -7.31 2.16
CA VAL A 61 6.18 -7.57 1.95
C VAL A 61 5.59 -6.44 1.12
N VAL A 62 4.67 -6.75 0.22
CA VAL A 62 3.86 -5.77 -0.51
C VAL A 62 2.39 -6.02 -0.19
N ILE A 63 1.69 -5.01 0.30
CA ILE A 63 0.24 -5.03 0.50
C ILE A 63 -0.38 -3.99 -0.43
N LEU A 64 -1.31 -4.44 -1.29
CA LEU A 64 -1.93 -3.58 -2.28
C LEU A 64 -3.32 -3.12 -1.83
N GLY A 65 -3.50 -1.79 -1.78
CA GLY A 65 -4.81 -1.14 -1.64
C GLY A 65 -5.37 -0.65 -2.98
N GLN A 66 -6.60 -0.16 -2.96
CA GLN A 66 -7.27 0.35 -4.16
C GLN A 66 -6.97 1.84 -4.37
N ASP A 67 -7.50 2.70 -3.52
CA ASP A 67 -7.34 4.15 -3.52
C ASP A 67 -7.23 4.68 -2.07
N PRO A 68 -6.75 5.92 -1.86
CA PRO A 68 -6.64 6.48 -0.52
C PRO A 68 -8.00 6.67 0.14
N TYR A 69 -8.02 6.77 1.47
CA TYR A 69 -9.22 7.24 2.16
C TYR A 69 -9.61 8.65 1.70
N HIS A 70 -10.89 8.84 1.39
CA HIS A 70 -11.43 10.07 0.82
C HIS A 70 -12.00 11.04 1.87
N GLY A 71 -11.86 10.75 3.16
CA GLY A 71 -12.26 11.65 4.25
C GLY A 71 -11.12 12.56 4.73
N PRO A 72 -11.44 13.76 5.26
CA PRO A 72 -10.45 14.71 5.72
C PRO A 72 -9.60 14.13 6.86
N GLY A 73 -8.28 14.34 6.75
CA GLY A 73 -7.30 13.90 7.75
C GLY A 73 -7.05 12.38 7.79
N GLN A 74 -7.74 11.56 6.98
CA GLN A 74 -7.61 10.11 7.03
C GLN A 74 -6.34 9.62 6.33
N ALA A 75 -6.26 9.83 5.01
CA ALA A 75 -5.17 9.31 4.20
C ALA A 75 -3.86 10.07 4.41
N HIS A 76 -2.76 9.32 4.45
CA HIS A 76 -1.38 9.86 4.51
C HIS A 76 -0.41 9.12 3.58
N GLY A 77 -0.94 8.48 2.53
CA GLY A 77 -0.14 7.86 1.47
C GLY A 77 0.21 6.39 1.65
N LEU A 78 -0.22 5.77 2.75
CA LEU A 78 -0.06 4.33 3.01
C LEU A 78 -1.42 3.64 2.91
N CYS A 79 -1.52 2.52 2.18
CA CYS A 79 -2.78 1.78 2.05
C CYS A 79 -3.26 1.23 3.41
N PHE A 80 -4.58 1.24 3.64
CA PHE A 80 -5.25 0.87 4.90
C PHE A 80 -4.90 1.70 6.14
N SER A 81 -3.82 2.47 6.11
CA SER A 81 -3.31 3.27 7.21
C SER A 81 -4.05 4.61 7.33
N VAL A 82 -4.29 5.07 8.55
CA VAL A 82 -4.83 6.41 8.84
C VAL A 82 -3.95 7.19 9.81
N GLN A 83 -4.05 8.52 9.78
CA GLN A 83 -3.33 9.38 10.71
C GLN A 83 -3.70 9.13 12.19
N PRO A 84 -2.79 9.44 13.14
CA PRO A 84 -3.11 9.41 14.57
C PRO A 84 -4.34 10.27 14.91
N GLY A 85 -5.14 9.81 15.87
CA GLY A 85 -6.38 10.49 16.27
C GLY A 85 -7.58 10.28 15.33
N VAL A 86 -7.37 9.68 14.15
CA VAL A 86 -8.46 9.28 13.25
C VAL A 86 -9.05 7.95 13.71
N ARG A 87 -10.37 7.86 13.74
CA ARG A 87 -11.08 6.60 14.01
C ARG A 87 -10.66 5.53 13.00
N THR A 88 -10.24 4.37 13.50
CA THR A 88 -9.89 3.19 12.70
C THR A 88 -11.02 2.82 11.72
N PRO A 89 -10.76 2.84 10.39
CA PRO A 89 -11.79 2.53 9.40
C PRO A 89 -12.24 1.06 9.44
N PRO A 90 -13.45 0.73 8.94
CA PRO A 90 -13.99 -0.64 9.02
C PRO A 90 -13.10 -1.73 8.43
N SER A 91 -12.44 -1.46 7.29
CA SER A 91 -11.50 -2.41 6.69
C SER A 91 -10.30 -2.68 7.60
N LEU A 92 -9.74 -1.64 8.23
CA LEU A 92 -8.61 -1.81 9.16
C LEU A 92 -9.04 -2.50 10.46
N VAL A 93 -10.26 -2.24 10.95
CA VAL A 93 -10.83 -3.01 12.06
C VAL A 93 -10.88 -4.51 11.74
N ASN A 94 -11.25 -4.88 10.51
CA ASN A 94 -11.25 -6.28 10.10
C ASN A 94 -9.84 -6.85 9.94
N ILE A 95 -8.88 -6.07 9.43
CA ILE A 95 -7.46 -6.45 9.43
C ILE A 95 -6.99 -6.76 10.86
N TYR A 96 -7.31 -5.93 11.86
CA TYR A 96 -6.95 -6.22 13.24
C TYR A 96 -7.66 -7.44 13.84
N LYS A 97 -8.92 -7.70 13.46
CA LYS A 97 -9.61 -8.94 13.86
C LYS A 97 -8.91 -10.18 13.32
N GLU A 98 -8.51 -10.15 12.04
CA GLU A 98 -7.76 -11.24 11.44
C GLU A 98 -6.38 -11.39 12.08
N LEU A 99 -5.66 -10.29 12.28
CA LEU A 99 -4.37 -10.28 12.96
C LEU A 99 -4.45 -10.91 14.36
N ARG A 100 -5.50 -10.60 15.12
CA ARG A 100 -5.76 -11.21 16.43
C ARG A 100 -6.07 -12.70 16.33
N SER A 101 -6.89 -13.10 15.35
CA SER A 101 -7.22 -14.51 15.15
C SER A 101 -6.02 -15.33 14.68
N ASP A 102 -5.14 -14.72 13.89
CA ASP A 102 -4.01 -15.40 13.25
C ASP A 102 -2.81 -15.54 14.19
N LEU A 103 -2.42 -14.45 14.86
CA LEU A 103 -1.19 -14.36 15.66
C LEU A 103 -1.46 -14.05 17.15
N GLY A 104 -2.71 -13.90 17.58
CA GLY A 104 -3.05 -13.51 18.95
C GLY A 104 -2.73 -12.06 19.30
N ILE A 105 -2.34 -11.24 18.33
CA ILE A 105 -1.98 -9.83 18.53
C ILE A 105 -3.26 -8.99 18.70
N PRO A 106 -3.46 -8.28 19.82
CA PRO A 106 -4.64 -7.43 20.01
C PRO A 106 -4.63 -6.23 19.05
N PRO A 107 -5.80 -5.69 18.68
CA PRO A 107 -5.89 -4.45 17.91
C PRO A 107 -5.18 -3.29 18.62
N ALA A 108 -4.43 -2.49 17.86
CA ALA A 108 -3.84 -1.25 18.36
C ALA A 108 -4.93 -0.18 18.60
N PRO A 109 -4.69 0.79 19.51
CA PRO A 109 -5.66 1.86 19.80
C PRO A 109 -5.69 2.97 18.73
N HIS A 110 -4.99 2.80 17.61
CA HIS A 110 -4.94 3.73 16.48
C HIS A 110 -4.96 2.98 15.15
N GLY A 111 -4.97 3.71 14.04
CA GLY A 111 -4.94 3.12 12.69
C GLY A 111 -3.68 3.42 11.87
N ASN A 112 -2.65 4.02 12.46
CA ASN A 112 -1.38 4.27 11.78
C ASN A 112 -0.53 2.97 11.68
N LEU A 113 -0.17 2.61 10.46
CA LEU A 113 0.60 1.40 10.09
C LEU A 113 2.06 1.70 9.71
N LYS A 114 2.58 2.89 9.98
CA LYS A 114 3.96 3.29 9.61
C LYS A 114 5.02 2.34 10.18
N HIS A 115 4.80 1.81 11.38
CA HIS A 115 5.67 0.80 11.99
C HIS A 115 5.84 -0.46 11.11
N TRP A 116 4.84 -0.85 10.32
CA TRP A 116 4.99 -1.93 9.35
C TRP A 116 5.84 -1.50 8.16
N ALA A 117 5.66 -0.28 7.65
CA ALA A 117 6.43 0.25 6.52
C ALA A 117 7.93 0.32 6.84
N GLU A 118 8.29 0.80 8.03
CA GLU A 118 9.68 0.84 8.53
C GLU A 118 10.35 -0.53 8.62
N GLN A 119 9.55 -1.60 8.65
CA GLN A 119 10.01 -2.98 8.63
C GLN A 119 10.07 -3.59 7.22
N GLY A 120 9.87 -2.81 6.15
CA GLY A 120 9.90 -3.36 4.80
C GLY A 120 8.53 -3.80 4.26
N VAL A 121 7.41 -3.39 4.89
CA VAL A 121 6.07 -3.63 4.36
C VAL A 121 5.64 -2.45 3.47
N LEU A 122 5.74 -2.63 2.16
CA LEU A 122 5.30 -1.63 1.19
C LEU A 122 3.76 -1.58 1.14
N LEU A 123 3.18 -0.56 1.78
CA LEU A 123 1.74 -0.30 1.87
C LEU A 123 1.26 0.58 0.70
N LEU A 124 1.21 0.02 -0.52
CA LEU A 124 0.97 0.78 -1.74
C LEU A 124 -0.50 0.71 -2.21
N ASN A 125 -1.12 1.86 -2.48
CA ASN A 125 -2.40 1.88 -3.21
C ASN A 125 -2.17 1.82 -4.73
N ASN A 126 -3.12 1.28 -5.49
CA ASN A 126 -3.07 1.31 -6.96
C ASN A 126 -3.27 2.72 -7.52
N CYS A 127 -4.20 3.46 -6.95
CA CYS A 127 -4.39 4.89 -7.20
C CYS A 127 -3.80 5.67 -6.02
N LEU A 128 -2.96 6.67 -6.27
CA LEU A 128 -2.28 7.40 -5.18
C LEU A 128 -3.02 8.66 -4.73
N THR A 129 -4.08 9.05 -5.43
CA THR A 129 -4.89 10.22 -5.07
C THR A 129 -6.38 9.95 -5.22
N VAL A 130 -7.21 10.73 -4.51
CA VAL A 130 -8.68 10.67 -4.56
C VAL A 130 -9.26 12.04 -4.30
N GLU A 131 -10.45 12.32 -4.83
CA GLU A 131 -11.22 13.53 -4.49
C GLU A 131 -11.98 13.32 -3.19
N SER A 132 -12.05 14.36 -2.36
CA SER A 132 -12.76 14.34 -1.08
C SER A 132 -14.20 13.86 -1.25
N GLY A 133 -14.57 12.82 -0.49
CA GLY A 133 -15.92 12.23 -0.51
C GLY A 133 -16.23 11.32 -1.72
N MET A 134 -15.30 11.16 -2.67
CA MET A 134 -15.55 10.49 -3.94
C MET A 134 -14.60 9.30 -4.13
N ALA A 135 -14.98 8.13 -3.61
CA ALA A 135 -14.21 6.90 -3.79
C ALA A 135 -13.92 6.61 -5.28
N ALA A 136 -12.71 6.16 -5.58
CA ALA A 136 -12.22 5.82 -6.92
C ALA A 136 -12.32 6.96 -7.97
N SER A 137 -12.46 8.23 -7.57
CA SER A 137 -12.66 9.35 -8.51
C SER A 137 -11.49 9.57 -9.48
N HIS A 138 -10.27 9.14 -9.12
CA HIS A 138 -9.07 9.26 -9.93
C HIS A 138 -8.63 7.93 -10.57
N GLN A 139 -9.49 6.92 -10.55
CA GLN A 139 -9.25 5.66 -11.25
C GLN A 139 -9.09 5.90 -12.76
N GLY A 140 -8.14 5.20 -13.37
CA GLY A 140 -7.84 5.24 -14.80
C GLY A 140 -7.18 6.55 -15.25
N LYS A 141 -6.67 7.37 -14.32
CA LYS A 141 -6.03 8.65 -14.64
C LYS A 141 -4.51 8.55 -14.81
N GLY A 142 -3.92 7.38 -14.54
CA GLY A 142 -2.51 7.09 -14.82
C GLY A 142 -1.74 6.51 -13.64
N TRP A 143 -2.26 6.63 -12.41
CA TRP A 143 -1.59 6.12 -11.21
C TRP A 143 -1.39 4.60 -11.25
N GLU A 144 -2.32 3.87 -11.85
CA GLU A 144 -2.25 2.41 -11.93
C GLU A 144 -1.00 1.97 -12.67
N LYS A 145 -0.67 2.62 -13.79
CA LYS A 145 0.53 2.32 -14.57
C LYS A 145 1.80 2.64 -13.80
N PHE A 146 1.83 3.78 -13.09
CA PHE A 146 2.98 4.14 -12.24
C PHE A 146 3.19 3.11 -11.12
N THR A 147 2.12 2.74 -10.42
CA THR A 147 2.21 1.78 -9.33
C THR A 147 2.45 0.35 -9.84
N ASP A 148 2.07 0.01 -11.08
CA ASP A 148 2.44 -1.25 -11.74
C ASP A 148 3.96 -1.32 -11.95
N ALA A 149 4.59 -0.22 -12.40
CA ALA A 149 6.04 -0.14 -12.54
C ALA A 149 6.76 -0.31 -11.19
N ALA A 150 6.25 0.31 -10.12
CA ALA A 150 6.80 0.14 -8.78
C ALA A 150 6.73 -1.33 -8.30
N VAL A 151 5.59 -2.00 -8.47
CA VAL A 151 5.43 -3.42 -8.11
C VAL A 151 6.31 -4.32 -8.97
N ALA A 152 6.44 -4.02 -10.27
CA ALA A 152 7.32 -4.76 -11.18
C ALA A 152 8.79 -4.62 -10.79
N ALA A 153 9.24 -3.42 -10.39
CA ALA A 153 10.60 -3.21 -9.91
C ALA A 153 10.90 -4.05 -8.66
N VAL A 154 9.95 -4.14 -7.72
CA VAL A 154 10.08 -4.99 -6.51
C VAL A 154 10.11 -6.48 -6.86
N ALA A 155 9.28 -6.91 -7.81
CA ALA A 155 9.19 -8.30 -8.25
C ALA A 155 10.34 -8.72 -9.18
N ALA A 156 11.12 -7.78 -9.72
CA ALA A 156 12.29 -8.07 -10.53
C ALA A 156 13.52 -8.44 -9.67
N ASP A 157 13.54 -8.05 -8.41
CA ASP A 157 14.59 -8.43 -7.46
C ASP A 157 14.40 -9.91 -7.03
N PRO A 158 15.39 -10.79 -7.28
CA PRO A 158 15.28 -12.22 -7.02
C PRO A 158 15.16 -12.58 -5.54
N ALA A 159 15.45 -11.65 -4.62
CA ALA A 159 15.28 -11.90 -3.20
C ALA A 159 13.80 -12.24 -2.89
N PRO A 160 13.50 -13.38 -2.23
CA PRO A 160 12.14 -13.77 -1.89
C PRO A 160 11.40 -12.69 -1.11
N LYS A 161 10.13 -12.48 -1.48
CA LYS A 161 9.21 -11.46 -0.92
C LYS A 161 7.82 -12.03 -0.84
N VAL A 162 6.95 -11.38 -0.07
CA VAL A 162 5.54 -11.76 0.05
C VAL A 162 4.64 -10.67 -0.56
N PHE A 163 3.70 -11.07 -1.41
CA PHE A 163 2.69 -10.18 -2.00
C PHE A 163 1.32 -10.57 -1.45
N ILE A 164 0.72 -9.68 -0.67
CA ILE A 164 -0.60 -9.89 -0.05
C ILE A 164 -1.65 -9.14 -0.88
N LEU A 165 -2.51 -9.91 -1.53
CA LEU A 165 -3.46 -9.43 -2.54
C LEU A 165 -4.90 -9.62 -2.06
N TRP A 166 -5.43 -8.58 -1.41
CA TRP A 166 -6.79 -8.57 -0.90
C TRP A 166 -7.78 -7.98 -1.93
N GLY A 167 -8.71 -8.81 -2.36
CA GLY A 167 -9.75 -8.44 -3.31
C GLY A 167 -9.34 -8.53 -4.79
N SER A 168 -10.33 -8.48 -5.67
CA SER A 168 -10.16 -8.73 -7.11
C SER A 168 -9.25 -7.70 -7.80
N HIS A 169 -9.27 -6.44 -7.37
CA HIS A 169 -8.41 -5.39 -7.94
C HIS A 169 -6.92 -5.69 -7.74
N ALA A 170 -6.50 -5.99 -6.50
CA ALA A 170 -5.12 -6.37 -6.19
C ALA A 170 -4.71 -7.65 -6.92
N GLN A 171 -5.61 -8.64 -6.98
CA GLN A 171 -5.35 -9.91 -7.63
C GLN A 171 -5.17 -9.80 -9.15
N LYS A 172 -5.99 -8.98 -9.83
CA LYS A 172 -5.87 -8.69 -11.26
C LYS A 172 -4.59 -7.95 -11.59
N LYS A 173 -4.23 -6.96 -10.77
CA LYS A 173 -2.97 -6.20 -10.92
C LYS A 173 -1.76 -7.13 -10.91
N ALA A 174 -1.65 -7.98 -9.88
CA ALA A 174 -0.54 -8.90 -9.76
C ALA A 174 -0.45 -9.92 -10.91
N ALA A 175 -1.58 -10.28 -11.54
CA ALA A 175 -1.58 -11.19 -12.68
C ALA A 175 -0.86 -10.61 -13.93
N ASN A 176 -0.75 -9.27 -14.01
CA ASN A 176 -0.09 -8.59 -15.11
C ASN A 176 1.41 -8.31 -14.83
N VAL A 177 1.92 -8.67 -13.65
CA VAL A 177 3.31 -8.44 -13.26
C VAL A 177 4.14 -9.69 -13.57
N THR A 178 5.04 -9.61 -14.55
CA THR A 178 5.86 -10.73 -15.04
C THR A 178 6.60 -11.48 -13.92
N GLY A 179 7.05 -10.77 -12.87
CA GLY A 179 7.75 -11.37 -11.73
C GLY A 179 6.88 -12.16 -10.75
N LEU A 180 5.54 -12.13 -10.87
CA LEU A 180 4.60 -12.81 -9.95
C LEU A 180 3.92 -14.05 -10.55
N ALA A 181 4.43 -14.53 -11.68
CA ALA A 181 3.94 -15.75 -12.32
C ALA A 181 4.25 -17.02 -11.51
N ALA A 182 3.61 -18.13 -11.87
CA ALA A 182 3.87 -19.43 -11.25
C ALA A 182 5.36 -19.80 -11.36
N GLY A 183 5.96 -20.22 -10.24
CA GLY A 183 7.40 -20.52 -10.16
C GLY A 183 8.29 -19.32 -9.78
N SER A 184 7.72 -18.14 -9.53
CA SER A 184 8.49 -17.01 -8.98
C SER A 184 9.08 -17.35 -7.60
N PRO A 185 10.20 -16.72 -7.19
CA PRO A 185 10.75 -16.89 -5.84
C PRO A 185 9.90 -16.20 -4.75
N HIS A 186 8.79 -15.55 -5.13
CA HIS A 186 7.91 -14.82 -4.22
C HIS A 186 6.72 -15.65 -3.80
N LEU A 187 6.26 -15.42 -2.56
CA LEU A 187 4.99 -15.93 -2.09
C LEU A 187 3.87 -14.95 -2.44
N VAL A 188 2.79 -15.45 -3.02
CA VAL A 188 1.60 -14.65 -3.33
C VAL A 188 0.43 -15.15 -2.51
N LEU A 189 0.01 -14.36 -1.52
CA LEU A 189 -1.13 -14.65 -0.65
C LEU A 189 -2.37 -13.92 -1.18
N ARG A 190 -3.48 -14.64 -1.34
CA ARG A 190 -4.72 -14.11 -1.91
C ARG A 190 -5.87 -14.34 -0.94
N ALA A 191 -6.66 -13.30 -0.72
CA ALA A 191 -7.93 -13.41 -0.01
C ALA A 191 -8.93 -12.36 -0.57
N PRO A 192 -10.23 -12.47 -0.26
CA PRO A 192 -11.17 -11.37 -0.40
C PRO A 192 -10.71 -10.09 0.32
N HIS A 193 -11.32 -8.96 -0.02
CA HIS A 193 -10.99 -7.68 0.59
C HIS A 193 -11.43 -7.64 2.07
N PRO A 194 -10.72 -6.95 2.98
CA PRO A 194 -11.13 -6.79 4.38
C PRO A 194 -12.37 -5.92 4.60
N SER A 195 -13.06 -5.48 3.53
CA SER A 195 -14.26 -4.63 3.66
C SER A 195 -15.38 -5.42 4.34
N PRO A 196 -16.26 -4.78 5.13
CA PRO A 196 -17.44 -5.44 5.69
C PRO A 196 -18.27 -6.21 4.64
N LEU A 197 -18.25 -5.79 3.38
CA LEU A 197 -18.98 -6.42 2.28
C LEU A 197 -18.43 -7.80 1.88
N SER A 198 -17.17 -8.10 2.19
CA SER A 198 -16.50 -9.30 1.68
C SER A 198 -15.63 -10.03 2.71
N ALA A 199 -15.44 -9.48 3.91
CA ALA A 199 -14.53 -10.06 4.89
C ALA A 199 -14.93 -11.49 5.32
N HIS A 200 -16.23 -11.75 5.46
CA HIS A 200 -16.78 -13.06 5.81
C HIS A 200 -16.69 -14.09 4.67
N ASN A 201 -16.39 -13.67 3.44
CA ASN A 201 -16.33 -14.55 2.28
C ASN A 201 -14.93 -15.16 2.07
N GLY A 202 -14.07 -15.12 3.09
CA GLY A 202 -12.75 -15.75 3.09
C GLY A 202 -11.58 -14.84 3.42
N PHE A 203 -11.78 -13.56 3.79
CA PHE A 203 -10.69 -12.77 4.39
C PHE A 203 -10.42 -13.26 5.81
N PHE A 204 -11.48 -13.45 6.60
CA PHE A 204 -11.34 -14.04 7.93
C PHE A 204 -10.92 -15.52 7.83
N GLY A 205 -9.90 -15.89 8.60
CA GLY A 205 -9.27 -17.21 8.55
C GLY A 205 -8.29 -17.39 7.39
N SER A 206 -7.99 -16.34 6.62
CA SER A 206 -6.98 -16.40 5.55
C SER A 206 -5.56 -16.44 6.07
N ARG A 207 -5.33 -16.06 7.33
CA ARG A 207 -4.06 -16.15 8.07
C ARG A 207 -2.85 -15.55 7.32
N PRO A 208 -2.97 -14.33 6.76
CA PRO A 208 -1.92 -13.82 5.89
C PRO A 208 -0.66 -13.45 6.66
N PHE A 209 -0.76 -13.12 7.94
CA PHE A 209 0.36 -12.62 8.74
C PHE A 209 1.29 -13.76 9.19
N SER A 210 0.72 -14.88 9.65
CA SER A 210 1.51 -16.07 10.03
C SER A 210 2.18 -16.70 8.81
N GLN A 211 1.46 -16.85 7.69
CA GLN A 211 2.02 -17.38 6.44
C GLN A 211 3.16 -16.49 5.91
N THR A 212 3.02 -15.16 6.05
CA THR A 212 4.08 -14.22 5.67
C THR A 212 5.35 -14.46 6.49
N ASN A 213 5.23 -14.53 7.83
CA ASN A 213 6.39 -14.73 8.68
C ASN A 213 7.02 -16.12 8.49
N GLU A 214 6.21 -17.17 8.39
CA GLU A 214 6.69 -18.54 8.12
C GLU A 214 7.54 -18.59 6.84
N PHE A 215 7.04 -17.97 5.76
CA PHE A 215 7.78 -17.90 4.51
C PHE A 215 9.06 -17.07 4.61
N LEU A 216 9.00 -15.88 5.20
CA LEU A 216 10.17 -15.03 5.34
C LEU A 216 11.25 -15.68 6.21
N GLU A 217 10.87 -16.36 7.29
CA GLU A 217 11.81 -17.11 8.14
C GLU A 217 12.44 -18.28 7.38
N ALA A 218 11.65 -19.07 6.65
CA ALA A 218 12.15 -20.18 5.83
C ALA A 218 13.13 -19.71 4.73
N GLN A 219 12.99 -18.47 4.26
CA GLN A 219 13.88 -17.84 3.27
C GLN A 219 15.03 -17.04 3.90
N GLY A 220 15.18 -17.05 5.23
CA GLY A 220 16.25 -16.30 5.93
C GLY A 220 16.11 -14.77 5.84
N ARG A 221 14.90 -14.26 5.55
CA ARG A 221 14.58 -12.83 5.42
C ARG A 221 14.17 -12.16 6.75
N GLY A 222 13.95 -12.96 7.79
CA GLY A 222 13.43 -12.53 9.10
C GLY A 222 11.95 -12.14 9.04
N GLY A 223 11.21 -12.40 10.13
CA GLY A 223 9.79 -12.05 10.23
C GLY A 223 9.52 -10.54 10.30
N ILE A 224 8.24 -10.18 10.16
CA ILE A 224 7.70 -8.86 10.47
C ILE A 224 7.11 -8.90 11.88
N ASP A 225 7.41 -7.91 12.71
CA ASP A 225 6.64 -7.64 13.92
C ASP A 225 5.34 -6.91 13.53
N TRP A 226 4.26 -7.68 13.48
CA TRP A 226 2.94 -7.16 13.13
C TRP A 226 2.27 -6.41 14.29
N ARG A 227 2.82 -6.45 15.51
CA ARG A 227 2.31 -5.67 16.63
C ARG A 227 2.67 -4.20 16.42
N LEU A 228 1.67 -3.34 16.43
CA LEU A 228 1.88 -1.89 16.42
C LEU A 228 2.15 -1.41 17.86
N PRO A 229 2.93 -0.33 18.03
CA PRO A 229 3.09 0.31 19.33
C PRO A 229 1.74 0.82 19.87
N ASP A 230 1.62 0.96 21.19
CA ASP A 230 0.40 1.49 21.81
C ASP A 230 0.20 2.99 21.55
N THR A 231 1.29 3.69 21.25
CA THR A 231 1.30 5.13 20.95
C THR A 231 2.02 5.40 19.63
N VAL A 232 1.51 6.38 18.87
CA VAL A 232 2.20 6.90 17.69
C VAL A 232 2.97 8.14 18.10
N ASP A 233 4.25 8.24 17.70
CA ASP A 233 5.06 9.41 18.01
C ASP A 233 4.48 10.69 17.41
N ALA A 234 4.60 11.81 18.12
CA ALA A 234 4.08 13.11 17.68
C ALA A 234 4.75 13.63 16.40
N ALA A 235 5.92 13.09 16.03
CA ALA A 235 6.62 13.39 14.78
C ALA A 235 5.98 12.71 13.56
N ASP A 236 5.10 11.73 13.78
CA ASP A 236 4.42 10.95 12.75
C ASP A 236 2.97 11.43 12.48
N ALA A 237 2.61 12.63 12.96
CA ALA A 237 1.31 13.28 12.79
C ALA A 237 1.35 14.44 11.75
#